data_AF-A0A2U1T6C4-F1
#
_entry.id   AF-A0A2U1T6C4-F1
#
_cell.length_a   1.000
_cell.length_b   1.000
_cell.length_c   1.000
_cell.angle_alpha   90.00
_cell.angle_beta   90.00
_cell.angle_gamma   90.00
#
_symmetry.space_group_name_H-M   'P 1'
#
loop_
_entity.id
_entity.type
_entity.pdbx_description
1 polymer ?
#
loop_
_entity_poly.entity_id
_entity_poly.type
_entity_poly.pdbx_seq_one_letter_code
_entity_poly.pdbx_strand_id
1 'polypeptide(L)'
;MTQDLALACRAIIAQFVRPNVFVTGVVLSIVVVLIADLVPPLDLRVLGLSSGVAAILFCRTLFQGWLRDNQLRELLIFPFSEKTLALASILIGLVVYLVEGLLPLGVFFSQAGYGSAQSYISLLIFSLFSSLAVLAISTIDGRFSLLAAYLFGFTLALVAGYCSVFLATLLAVTGIAIAFVFGLHLPVVRTSVRRRSLKLLRSNYFATSALHDSRVWSSLILISAFAGLLSWAIAKEGVSPLIFIALTVVNTAQTTVLSRNPQTREHIVLVGDARRSGLMSAEVNLAIFAVGSLAPLSVGLYFETLNWWHIIVGFVLCAIAACGSAWLEFKYPP
;
A
#
# COMPACT_ATOMS: atom_id res chain seq x y z
N MET A 1 21.97 2.82 23.14
CA MET A 1 21.61 2.69 21.70
C MET A 1 20.75 1.46 21.39
N THR A 2 21.17 0.23 21.68
CA THR A 2 20.38 -0.99 21.40
C THR A 2 19.14 -1.14 22.29
N GLN A 3 19.25 -0.81 23.59
CA GLN A 3 18.09 -0.77 24.50
C GLN A 3 17.10 0.35 24.15
N ASP A 4 17.59 1.54 23.81
CA ASP A 4 16.75 2.68 23.39
C ASP A 4 15.98 2.34 22.10
N LEU A 5 16.66 1.70 21.14
CA LEU A 5 16.04 1.24 19.90
C LEU A 5 14.97 0.17 20.16
N ALA A 6 15.25 -0.79 21.04
CA ALA A 6 14.27 -1.82 21.40
C ALA A 6 13.02 -1.23 22.07
N LEU A 7 13.20 -0.23 22.96
CA LEU A 7 12.10 0.49 23.60
C LEU A 7 11.31 1.34 22.58
N ALA A 8 11.99 2.05 21.67
CA ALA A 8 11.35 2.79 20.59
C ALA A 8 10.54 1.87 19.66
N CYS A 9 11.08 0.70 19.30
CA CYS A 9 10.36 -0.32 18.53
C CYS A 9 9.09 -0.79 19.26
N ARG A 10 9.18 -1.07 20.57
CA ARG A 10 8.00 -1.47 21.37
C ARG A 10 6.95 -0.37 21.43
N ALA A 11 7.35 0.89 21.60
CA ALA A 11 6.44 2.02 21.61
C ALA A 11 5.72 2.18 20.26
N ILE A 12 6.44 2.05 19.15
CA ILE A 12 5.85 2.10 17.80
C ILE A 12 4.90 0.92 17.57
N ILE A 13 5.28 -0.29 17.97
CA ILE A 13 4.40 -1.46 17.86
C ILE A 13 3.11 -1.23 18.65
N ALA A 14 3.21 -0.81 19.92
CA ALA A 14 2.04 -0.58 20.77
C ALA A 14 1.11 0.50 20.20
N GLN A 15 1.68 1.55 19.60
CA GLN A 15 0.91 2.69 19.09
C GLN A 15 0.29 2.42 17.71
N PHE A 16 1.02 1.74 16.81
CA PHE A 16 0.67 1.69 15.38
C PHE A 16 0.37 0.29 14.85
N VAL A 17 0.85 -0.78 15.50
CA VAL A 17 0.69 -2.15 15.00
C VAL A 17 -0.48 -2.81 15.71
N ARG A 18 -1.56 -3.08 14.97
CA ARG A 18 -2.74 -3.78 15.49
C ARG A 18 -2.73 -5.26 15.15
N PRO A 19 -3.33 -6.14 15.97
CA PRO A 19 -3.47 -7.57 15.66
C PRO A 19 -4.14 -7.84 14.29
N ASN A 20 -5.07 -6.98 13.89
CA ASN A 20 -5.81 -7.09 12.63
C ASN A 20 -4.88 -7.04 11.39
N VAL A 21 -3.72 -6.39 11.48
CA VAL A 21 -2.67 -6.33 10.44
C VAL A 21 -2.21 -7.74 10.08
N PHE A 22 -1.92 -8.57 11.10
CA PHE A 22 -1.47 -9.94 10.91
C PHE A 22 -2.56 -10.85 10.34
N VAL A 23 -3.80 -10.70 10.82
CA VAL A 23 -4.95 -11.46 10.30
C VAL A 23 -5.19 -11.14 8.83
N THR A 24 -5.09 -9.87 8.44
CA THR A 24 -5.31 -9.44 7.06
C THR A 24 -4.22 -9.95 6.12
N GLY A 25 -2.94 -9.95 6.55
CA GLY A 25 -1.83 -10.53 5.77
C GLY A 25 -1.96 -12.05 5.56
N VAL A 26 -2.41 -12.79 6.57
CA VAL A 26 -2.68 -14.24 6.45
C VAL A 26 -3.86 -14.51 5.51
N VAL A 27 -4.97 -13.78 5.66
CA VAL A 27 -6.14 -13.90 4.78
C VAL A 27 -5.79 -13.56 3.34
N LEU A 28 -5.02 -12.48 3.11
CA LEU A 28 -4.48 -12.14 1.80
C LEU A 28 -3.67 -13.29 1.22
N SER A 29 -2.76 -13.89 2.01
CA SER A 29 -1.94 -15.00 1.54
C SER A 29 -2.79 -16.19 1.08
N ILE A 30 -3.85 -16.52 1.82
CA ILE A 30 -4.80 -17.60 1.46
C ILE A 30 -5.55 -17.26 0.17
N VAL A 31 -6.07 -16.03 0.06
CA VAL A 31 -6.76 -15.55 -1.15
C VAL A 31 -5.81 -15.57 -2.35
N VAL A 32 -4.55 -15.19 -2.14
CA VAL A 32 -3.50 -15.17 -3.14
C VAL A 32 -3.14 -16.58 -3.61
N VAL A 33 -3.15 -17.62 -2.75
CA VAL A 33 -3.02 -19.02 -3.18
C VAL A 33 -4.12 -19.39 -4.16
N LEU A 34 -5.37 -19.11 -3.81
CA LEU A 34 -6.54 -19.43 -4.65
C LEU A 34 -6.51 -18.70 -6.00
N ILE A 35 -5.84 -17.55 -6.04
CA ILE A 35 -5.71 -16.71 -7.24
C ILE A 35 -4.48 -17.10 -8.07
N ALA A 36 -3.38 -17.52 -7.44
CA ALA A 36 -2.12 -17.82 -8.12
C ALA A 36 -2.29 -18.94 -9.16
N ASP A 37 -3.12 -19.94 -8.85
CA ASP A 37 -3.46 -21.05 -9.76
C ASP A 37 -4.17 -20.60 -11.05
N LEU A 38 -4.71 -19.37 -11.06
CA LEU A 38 -5.42 -18.79 -12.18
C LEU A 38 -4.54 -17.86 -13.04
N VAL A 39 -3.29 -17.60 -12.64
CA VAL A 39 -2.38 -16.70 -13.37
C VAL A 39 -1.37 -17.53 -14.18
N PRO A 40 -1.22 -17.27 -15.50
CA PRO A 40 -0.24 -17.95 -16.34
C PRO A 40 1.19 -17.59 -15.92
N PRO A 41 2.19 -18.39 -16.35
CA PRO A 41 3.62 -18.07 -16.24
C PRO A 41 3.94 -16.71 -16.90
N LEU A 42 4.49 -15.76 -16.14
CA LEU A 42 4.83 -14.38 -16.52
C LEU A 42 6.35 -14.24 -16.51
N ASP A 43 6.86 -13.39 -17.39
CA ASP A 43 8.29 -13.10 -17.47
C ASP A 43 8.80 -12.47 -16.16
N LEU A 44 10.00 -12.88 -15.74
CA LEU A 44 10.69 -12.39 -14.55
C LEU A 44 10.82 -10.86 -14.54
N ARG A 45 10.94 -10.26 -15.73
CA ARG A 45 10.99 -8.81 -15.93
C ARG A 45 9.68 -8.12 -15.52
N VAL A 46 8.55 -8.69 -15.91
CA VAL A 46 7.23 -8.18 -15.53
C VAL A 46 7.04 -8.33 -14.02
N LEU A 47 7.46 -9.46 -13.46
CA LEU A 47 7.42 -9.71 -12.02
C LEU A 47 8.32 -8.74 -11.24
N GLY A 48 9.53 -8.46 -11.72
CA GLY A 48 10.45 -7.49 -11.10
C GLY A 48 9.93 -6.05 -11.13
N LEU A 49 9.38 -5.62 -12.27
CA LEU A 49 8.68 -4.32 -12.34
C LEU A 49 7.53 -4.29 -11.33
N SER A 50 6.75 -5.36 -11.27
CA SER A 50 5.55 -5.40 -10.45
C SER A 50 5.84 -5.41 -8.95
N SER A 51 6.81 -6.22 -8.51
CA SER A 51 7.20 -6.32 -7.11
C SER A 51 7.80 -5.00 -6.62
N GLY A 52 8.58 -4.32 -7.47
CA GLY A 52 9.11 -2.99 -7.19
C GLY A 52 7.99 -1.96 -6.99
N VAL A 53 7.01 -1.91 -7.90
CA VAL A 53 5.87 -0.98 -7.75
C VAL A 53 5.02 -1.30 -6.52
N ALA A 54 4.77 -2.59 -6.24
CA ALA A 54 4.05 -3.02 -5.05
C ALA A 54 4.77 -2.62 -3.74
N ALA A 55 6.10 -2.77 -3.69
CA ALA A 55 6.91 -2.34 -2.55
C ALA A 55 6.79 -0.82 -2.31
N ILE A 56 6.89 0.00 -3.35
CA ILE A 56 6.75 1.47 -3.26
C ILE A 56 5.36 1.85 -2.74
N LEU A 57 4.33 1.21 -3.28
CA LEU A 57 2.93 1.40 -2.89
C LEU A 57 2.72 1.08 -1.42
N PHE A 58 3.28 -0.03 -0.95
CA PHE A 58 3.20 -0.42 0.44
C PHE A 58 3.93 0.57 1.36
N CYS A 59 5.18 0.92 1.03
CA CYS A 59 5.98 1.88 1.78
C CYS A 59 5.31 3.24 1.86
N ARG A 60 4.60 3.65 0.81
CA ARG A 60 3.78 4.85 0.84
C ARG A 60 2.67 4.76 1.87
N THR A 61 1.92 3.66 1.90
CA THR A 61 0.84 3.45 2.87
C THR A 61 1.36 3.51 4.30
N LEU A 62 2.50 2.89 4.57
CA LEU A 62 3.20 3.00 5.85
C LEU A 62 3.66 4.43 6.15
N PHE A 63 4.25 5.12 5.18
CA PHE A 63 4.74 6.48 5.37
C PHE A 63 3.60 7.46 5.70
N GLN A 64 2.52 7.38 4.93
CA GLN A 64 1.35 8.24 5.07
C GLN A 64 0.49 7.90 6.29
N GLY A 65 0.59 6.67 6.82
CA GLY A 65 -0.13 6.20 7.99
C GLY A 65 0.65 6.33 9.29
N TRP A 66 1.98 6.19 9.28
CA TRP A 66 2.81 6.13 10.51
C TRP A 66 3.84 7.26 10.56
N LEU A 67 4.72 7.36 9.57
CA LEU A 67 5.85 8.30 9.60
C LEU A 67 5.41 9.77 9.60
N ARG A 68 4.26 10.08 9.02
CA ARG A 68 3.65 11.41 9.03
C ARG A 68 2.59 11.61 10.12
N ASP A 69 2.31 10.60 10.93
CA ASP A 69 1.34 10.75 12.01
C ASP A 69 1.93 11.65 13.12
N ASN A 70 1.12 12.56 13.65
CA ASN A 70 1.51 13.42 14.76
C ASN A 70 1.78 12.58 16.01
N GLN A 71 1.09 11.44 16.19
CA GLN A 71 1.31 10.51 17.30
C GLN A 71 2.73 9.95 17.33
N LEU A 72 3.40 9.82 16.18
CA LEU A 72 4.79 9.36 16.14
C LEU A 72 5.71 10.43 16.75
N ARG A 73 5.42 11.72 16.52
CA ARG A 73 6.18 12.81 17.14
C ARG A 73 5.87 12.95 18.63
N GLU A 74 4.67 12.60 19.07
CA GLU A 74 4.33 12.57 20.50
C GLU A 74 5.19 11.56 21.28
N LEU A 75 5.71 10.53 20.63
CA LEU A 75 6.68 9.60 21.25
C LEU A 75 8.04 10.27 21.56
N LEU A 76 8.35 11.46 21.04
CA LEU A 76 9.53 12.25 21.44
C LEU A 76 9.41 12.84 22.85
N ILE A 77 8.24 12.73 23.51
CA ILE A 77 8.09 13.05 24.94
C ILE A 77 8.89 12.07 25.80
N PHE A 78 9.04 10.83 25.34
CA PHE A 78 10.00 9.89 25.91
C PHE A 78 11.42 10.28 25.48
N PRO A 79 12.48 9.91 26.22
CA PRO A 79 13.86 10.31 25.95
C PRO A 79 14.48 9.60 24.72
N PHE A 80 13.74 9.46 23.63
CA PHE A 80 14.21 8.89 22.37
C PHE A 80 14.81 10.00 21.50
N SER A 81 15.96 9.71 20.87
CA SER A 81 16.47 10.57 19.81
C SER A 81 15.61 10.43 18.54
N GLU A 82 15.49 11.51 17.76
CA GLU A 82 14.75 11.51 16.50
C GLU A 82 15.30 10.45 15.52
N LYS A 83 16.63 10.27 15.50
CA LYS A 83 17.31 9.23 14.70
C LYS A 83 16.90 7.82 15.14
N THR A 84 16.82 7.58 16.45
CA THR A 84 16.39 6.29 17.01
C THR A 84 14.94 5.99 16.64
N LEU A 85 14.05 6.98 16.73
CA LEU A 85 12.64 6.80 16.39
C LEU A 85 12.42 6.61 14.88
N ALA A 86 13.15 7.34 14.04
CA ALA A 86 13.13 7.16 12.59
C ALA A 86 13.63 5.77 12.19
N LEU A 87 14.74 5.31 12.79
CA LEU A 87 15.29 3.97 12.55
C LEU A 87 14.34 2.87 13.04
N ALA A 88 13.73 3.03 14.22
CA ALA A 88 12.72 2.13 14.73
C ALA A 88 11.50 2.06 13.79
N SER A 89 11.05 3.20 13.28
CA SER A 89 9.93 3.27 12.33
C SER A 89 10.21 2.53 11.02
N ILE A 90 11.43 2.65 10.50
CA ILE A 90 11.87 1.92 9.31
C ILE A 90 11.92 0.42 9.58
N LEU A 91 12.47 -0.01 10.72
CA LEU A 91 12.55 -1.42 11.10
C LEU A 91 11.16 -2.06 11.27
N ILE A 92 10.25 -1.40 12.00
CA ILE A 92 8.89 -1.91 12.17
C ILE A 92 8.13 -1.90 10.84
N GLY A 93 8.30 -0.84 10.03
CA GLY A 93 7.75 -0.80 8.67
C GLY A 93 8.23 -1.96 7.79
N LEU A 94 9.51 -2.33 7.89
CA LEU A 94 10.08 -3.48 7.21
C LEU A 94 9.45 -4.80 7.67
N VAL A 95 9.30 -4.99 8.99
CA VAL A 95 8.66 -6.19 9.56
C VAL A 95 7.21 -6.32 9.09
N VAL A 96 6.48 -5.20 9.07
CA VAL A 96 5.10 -5.18 8.60
C VAL A 96 5.01 -5.43 7.09
N TYR A 97 5.95 -4.90 6.30
CA TYR A 97 6.04 -5.27 4.88
C TYR A 97 6.36 -6.75 4.68
N LEU A 98 7.24 -7.32 5.50
CA LEU A 98 7.58 -8.74 5.41
C LEU A 98 6.34 -9.60 5.61
N VAL A 99 5.48 -9.25 6.58
CA VAL A 99 4.27 -10.01 6.90
C VAL A 99 3.13 -9.75 5.93
N GLU A 100 2.82 -8.48 5.62
CA GLU A 100 1.63 -8.11 4.84
C GLU A 100 1.87 -8.05 3.33
N GLY A 101 3.12 -7.83 2.90
CA GLY A 101 3.47 -7.70 1.49
C GLY A 101 4.27 -8.90 1.01
N LEU A 102 5.41 -9.16 1.65
CA LEU A 102 6.40 -10.10 1.15
C LEU A 102 5.96 -11.56 1.29
N LEU A 103 5.30 -11.94 2.39
CA LEU A 103 4.75 -13.30 2.56
C LEU A 103 3.67 -13.61 1.49
N PRO A 104 2.62 -12.79 1.29
CA PRO A 104 1.68 -12.99 0.19
C PRO A 104 2.37 -13.02 -1.18
N LEU A 105 3.33 -12.12 -1.45
CA LEU A 105 4.09 -12.11 -2.71
C LEU A 105 4.91 -13.39 -2.89
N GLY A 106 5.55 -13.90 -1.83
CA GLY A 106 6.32 -15.14 -1.87
C GLY A 106 5.45 -16.35 -2.15
N VAL A 107 4.28 -16.41 -1.51
CA VAL A 107 3.28 -17.46 -1.77
C VAL A 107 2.72 -17.36 -3.19
N PHE A 108 2.45 -16.14 -3.68
CA PHE A 108 2.04 -15.91 -5.07
C PHE A 108 3.07 -16.46 -6.05
N PHE A 109 4.34 -16.06 -5.88
CA PHE A 109 5.41 -16.48 -6.77
C PHE A 109 5.66 -17.98 -6.71
N SER A 110 5.58 -18.61 -5.53
CA SER A 110 5.81 -20.05 -5.40
C SER A 110 4.71 -20.87 -6.06
N GLN A 111 3.44 -20.43 -5.97
CA GLN A 111 2.30 -21.15 -6.52
C GLN A 111 2.16 -20.97 -8.04
N ALA A 112 2.38 -19.75 -8.53
CA ALA A 112 2.24 -19.46 -9.95
C ALA A 112 3.40 -20.01 -10.83
N GLY A 113 4.37 -20.74 -10.24
CA GLY A 113 5.32 -21.56 -10.98
C GLY A 113 6.38 -20.81 -11.80
N TYR A 114 6.63 -19.52 -11.50
CA TYR A 114 7.61 -18.68 -12.21
C TYR A 114 9.11 -19.01 -11.99
N GLY A 115 9.63 -20.02 -12.69
CA GLY A 115 11.08 -20.20 -12.84
C GLY A 115 11.79 -20.89 -11.66
N SER A 116 13.12 -20.74 -11.59
CA SER A 116 13.97 -21.43 -10.61
C SER A 116 13.83 -20.84 -9.21
N ALA A 117 14.04 -21.66 -8.16
CA ALA A 117 14.04 -21.22 -6.76
C ALA A 117 14.89 -19.96 -6.52
N GLN A 118 16.00 -19.84 -7.22
CA GLN A 118 16.92 -18.72 -7.17
C GLN A 118 16.31 -17.41 -7.70
N SER A 119 15.44 -17.49 -8.70
CA SER A 119 14.76 -16.36 -9.30
C SER A 119 13.71 -15.77 -8.35
N TYR A 120 12.98 -16.62 -7.63
CA TYR A 120 12.03 -16.19 -6.58
C TYR A 120 12.73 -15.48 -5.44
N ILE A 121 13.80 -16.08 -4.91
CA ILE A 121 14.58 -15.50 -3.82
C ILE A 121 15.13 -14.13 -4.24
N SER A 122 15.60 -14.01 -5.48
CA SER A 122 16.08 -12.74 -6.03
C SER A 122 14.99 -11.66 -6.09
N LEU A 123 13.76 -12.00 -6.50
CA LEU A 123 12.62 -11.08 -6.51
C LEU A 123 12.21 -10.65 -5.11
N LEU A 124 12.18 -11.57 -4.14
CA LEU A 124 11.84 -11.27 -2.75
C LEU A 124 12.90 -10.38 -2.09
N ILE A 125 14.18 -10.69 -2.31
CA ILE A 125 15.29 -9.86 -1.85
C ILE A 125 15.21 -8.46 -2.45
N PHE A 126 14.99 -8.35 -3.76
CA PHE A 126 14.81 -7.08 -4.43
C PHE A 126 13.64 -6.28 -3.83
N SER A 127 12.48 -6.92 -3.66
CA SER A 127 11.28 -6.28 -3.11
C SER A 127 11.52 -5.76 -1.68
N LEU A 128 12.20 -6.57 -0.85
CA LEU A 128 12.60 -6.20 0.51
C LEU A 128 13.54 -4.99 0.51
N PHE A 129 14.64 -5.03 -0.25
CA PHE A 129 15.59 -3.92 -0.29
C PHE A 129 15.02 -2.66 -0.93
N SER A 130 14.15 -2.79 -1.94
CA SER A 130 13.42 -1.68 -2.53
C SER A 130 12.55 -0.99 -1.48
N SER A 131 11.78 -1.77 -0.71
CA SER A 131 10.93 -1.24 0.37
C SER A 131 11.75 -0.49 1.42
N LEU A 132 12.89 -1.07 1.82
CA LEU A 132 13.78 -0.50 2.82
C LEU A 132 14.43 0.80 2.31
N ALA A 133 14.86 0.83 1.05
CA ALA A 133 15.44 2.01 0.43
C ALA A 133 14.43 3.16 0.32
N VAL A 134 13.19 2.88 -0.09
CA VAL A 134 12.13 3.89 -0.16
C VAL A 134 11.82 4.45 1.23
N LEU A 135 11.69 3.60 2.26
CA LEU A 135 11.48 4.04 3.63
C LEU A 135 12.66 4.86 4.16
N ALA A 136 13.89 4.42 3.95
CA ALA A 136 15.08 5.13 4.42
C ALA A 136 15.29 6.48 3.72
N ILE A 137 15.07 6.58 2.41
CA ILE A 137 15.18 7.86 1.70
C ILE A 137 14.06 8.82 2.11
N SER A 138 12.88 8.30 2.43
CA SER A 138 11.74 9.12 2.85
C SER A 138 11.94 9.82 4.20
N THR A 139 12.87 9.33 5.03
CA THR A 139 13.24 9.92 6.33
C THR A 139 14.44 10.87 6.23
N ILE A 140 15.00 11.12 5.05
CA ILE A 140 16.03 12.16 4.88
C ILE A 140 15.38 13.53 5.11
N ASP A 141 16.07 14.42 5.85
CA ASP A 141 15.63 15.81 6.00
C ASP A 141 15.82 16.58 4.69
N GLY A 142 14.75 16.63 3.90
CA GLY A 142 14.73 17.34 2.63
C GLY A 142 13.31 17.70 2.25
N ARG A 143 13.12 18.90 1.68
CA ARG A 143 11.82 19.38 1.22
C ARG A 143 11.16 18.40 0.22
N PHE A 144 11.98 17.67 -0.54
CA PHE A 144 11.54 16.74 -1.56
C PHE A 144 11.89 15.28 -1.25
N SER A 145 12.27 14.94 -0.01
CA SER A 145 12.71 13.58 0.35
C SER A 145 11.68 12.51 0.01
N LEU A 146 10.39 12.82 0.19
CA LEU A 146 9.28 11.95 -0.20
C LEU A 146 9.19 11.73 -1.72
N LEU A 147 9.27 12.81 -2.48
CA LEU A 147 9.20 12.74 -3.94
C LEU A 147 10.42 11.98 -4.47
N ALA A 148 11.61 12.26 -3.92
CA ALA A 148 12.85 11.57 -4.24
C ALA A 148 12.76 10.08 -3.90
N ALA A 149 12.21 9.71 -2.74
CA ALA A 149 12.02 8.31 -2.35
C ALA A 149 11.12 7.55 -3.33
N TYR A 150 10.00 8.15 -3.76
CA TYR A 150 9.11 7.50 -4.72
C TYR A 150 9.71 7.45 -6.12
N LEU A 151 10.30 8.54 -6.61
CA LEU A 151 10.97 8.55 -7.91
C LEU A 151 12.11 7.53 -7.95
N PHE A 152 12.91 7.46 -6.89
CA PHE A 152 13.96 6.46 -6.75
C PHE A 152 13.39 5.04 -6.78
N GLY A 153 12.34 4.77 -5.99
CA GLY A 153 11.64 3.51 -6.03
C GLY A 153 11.15 3.14 -7.44
N PHE A 154 10.52 4.07 -8.16
CA PHE A 154 10.05 3.83 -9.53
C PHE A 154 11.20 3.54 -10.48
N THR A 155 12.32 4.25 -10.34
CA THR A 155 13.54 3.95 -11.08
C THR A 155 14.04 2.53 -10.78
N LEU A 156 14.05 2.09 -9.52
CA LEU A 156 14.40 0.71 -9.17
C LEU A 156 13.48 -0.31 -9.84
N ALA A 157 12.17 -0.07 -9.84
CA ALA A 157 11.19 -0.94 -10.49
C ALA A 157 11.42 -1.00 -12.01
N LEU A 158 11.68 0.14 -12.65
CA LEU A 158 12.02 0.20 -14.08
C LEU A 158 13.33 -0.53 -14.38
N VAL A 159 14.37 -0.36 -13.57
CA VAL A 159 15.64 -1.08 -13.74
C VAL A 159 15.45 -2.59 -13.56
N ALA A 160 14.62 -3.02 -12.60
CA ALA A 160 14.29 -4.43 -12.41
C ALA A 160 13.53 -5.01 -13.60
N GLY A 161 12.61 -4.23 -14.20
CA GLY A 161 11.80 -4.67 -15.33
C GLY A 161 12.50 -4.63 -16.69
N TYR A 162 13.37 -3.66 -16.93
CA TYR A 162 13.97 -3.43 -18.25
C TYR A 162 15.45 -3.80 -18.34
N CYS A 163 16.17 -3.87 -17.21
CA CYS A 163 17.60 -4.16 -17.18
C CYS A 163 17.89 -5.48 -16.46
N SER A 164 17.88 -5.47 -15.13
CA SER A 164 18.02 -6.68 -14.31
C SER A 164 17.63 -6.43 -12.85
N VAL A 165 17.07 -7.45 -12.21
CA VAL A 165 16.72 -7.45 -10.78
C VAL A 165 17.97 -7.31 -9.90
N PHE A 166 19.09 -7.90 -10.31
CA PHE A 166 20.35 -7.79 -9.58
C PHE A 166 20.87 -6.35 -9.54
N LEU A 167 20.91 -5.65 -10.67
CA LEU A 167 21.33 -4.25 -10.73
C LEU A 167 20.39 -3.36 -9.89
N ALA A 168 19.08 -3.59 -9.98
CA ALA A 168 18.11 -2.87 -9.17
C ALA A 168 18.33 -3.11 -7.65
N THR A 169 18.66 -4.34 -7.26
CA THR A 169 18.97 -4.67 -5.85
C THR A 169 20.24 -3.96 -5.39
N LEU A 170 21.29 -3.95 -6.21
CA LEU A 170 22.54 -3.24 -5.90
C LEU A 170 22.29 -1.75 -5.70
N LEU A 171 21.52 -1.12 -6.60
CA LEU A 171 21.12 0.28 -6.47
C LEU A 171 20.30 0.54 -5.20
N ALA A 172 19.39 -0.36 -4.84
CA ALA A 172 18.62 -0.25 -3.59
C ALA A 172 19.53 -0.27 -2.36
N VAL A 173 20.50 -1.18 -2.31
CA VAL A 173 21.52 -1.24 -1.23
C VAL A 173 22.35 0.05 -1.18
N THR A 174 22.77 0.58 -2.33
CA THR A 174 23.47 1.87 -2.40
C THR A 174 22.59 3.01 -1.87
N GLY A 175 21.32 3.06 -2.25
CA GLY A 175 20.36 4.05 -1.77
C GLY A 175 20.16 4.01 -0.26
N ILE A 176 20.15 2.80 0.33
CA ILE A 176 20.10 2.62 1.79
C ILE A 176 21.36 3.19 2.44
N ALA A 177 22.55 2.84 1.95
CA ALA A 177 23.81 3.36 2.48
C ALA A 177 23.86 4.90 2.44
N ILE A 178 23.41 5.49 1.34
CA ILE A 178 23.26 6.94 1.17
C ILE A 178 22.33 7.50 2.23
N ALA A 179 21.13 6.93 2.43
CA ALA A 179 20.19 7.41 3.43
C ALA A 179 20.76 7.39 4.86
N PHE A 180 21.54 6.37 5.21
CA PHE A 180 22.25 6.32 6.50
C PHE A 180 23.31 7.42 6.65
N VAL A 181 24.03 7.77 5.58
CA VAL A 181 25.03 8.85 5.57
C VAL A 181 24.39 10.23 5.75
N PHE A 182 23.28 10.50 5.05
CA PHE A 182 22.56 11.78 5.14
C PHE A 182 21.77 11.96 6.45
N GLY A 183 21.64 10.90 7.25
CA GLY A 183 21.03 10.91 8.57
C GLY A 183 19.51 10.79 8.52
N LEU A 184 18.98 9.83 9.27
CA LEU A 184 17.54 9.55 9.37
C LEU A 184 16.85 10.54 10.32
N HIS A 185 15.79 11.20 9.84
CA HIS A 185 15.02 12.20 10.57
C HIS A 185 13.51 11.89 10.46
N LEU A 186 12.71 12.39 11.39
CA LEU A 186 11.25 12.24 11.29
C LEU A 186 10.73 13.27 10.28
N PRO A 187 10.00 12.85 9.23
CA PRO A 187 9.50 13.78 8.23
C PRO A 187 8.56 14.80 8.87
N VAL A 188 8.76 16.09 8.57
CA VAL A 188 7.91 17.18 9.07
C VAL A 188 6.72 17.37 8.15
N VAL A 189 5.50 17.34 8.69
CA VAL A 189 4.29 17.76 7.96
C VAL A 189 4.32 19.28 7.84
N ARG A 190 4.96 19.79 6.77
CA ARG A 190 5.19 21.24 6.61
C ARG A 190 3.98 22.03 6.10
N THR A 191 2.85 21.40 5.82
CA THR A 191 1.66 22.11 5.32
C THR A 191 0.34 21.43 5.68
N SER A 192 -0.43 22.03 6.60
CA SER A 192 -1.88 21.83 6.69
C SER A 192 -2.57 22.78 5.71
N VAL A 193 -2.52 22.49 4.40
CA VAL A 193 -3.30 23.29 3.45
C VAL A 193 -4.78 22.99 3.70
N ARG A 194 -5.46 23.89 4.40
CA ARG A 194 -6.92 23.91 4.53
C ARG A 194 -7.53 24.18 3.16
N ARG A 195 -7.72 23.13 2.34
CA ARG A 195 -8.39 23.25 1.05
C ARG A 195 -9.88 23.48 1.30
N ARG A 196 -10.43 24.56 0.73
CA ARG A 196 -11.87 24.86 0.82
C ARG A 196 -12.66 23.74 0.11
N SER A 197 -13.64 23.17 0.80
CA SER A 197 -14.50 22.12 0.27
C SER A 197 -15.37 22.64 -0.89
N LEU A 198 -15.48 21.86 -1.97
CA LEU A 198 -16.49 22.07 -2.99
C LEU A 198 -17.89 21.95 -2.36
N LYS A 199 -18.78 22.90 -2.64
CA LYS A 199 -20.12 23.01 -1.99
C LYS A 199 -20.99 21.76 -2.16
N LEU A 200 -20.75 20.94 -3.20
CA LEU A 200 -21.60 19.81 -3.57
C LEU A 200 -21.52 18.59 -2.63
N LEU A 201 -20.46 18.47 -1.80
CA LEU A 201 -20.19 17.27 -0.99
C LEU A 201 -20.26 17.49 0.53
N ARG A 202 -20.65 18.69 0.98
CA ARG A 202 -20.67 19.08 2.40
C ARG A 202 -21.55 18.21 3.30
N SER A 203 -22.51 17.47 2.75
CA SER A 203 -23.44 16.63 3.51
C SER A 203 -22.86 15.28 3.92
N ASN A 204 -21.73 14.84 3.32
CA ASN A 204 -21.08 13.57 3.65
C ASN A 204 -19.62 13.81 4.06
N TYR A 205 -19.36 13.76 5.37
CA TYR A 205 -18.02 13.93 5.94
C TYR A 205 -17.00 12.98 5.30
N PHE A 206 -17.35 11.70 5.15
CA PHE A 206 -16.47 10.66 4.60
C PHE A 206 -16.07 10.99 3.16
N ALA A 207 -17.02 11.48 2.36
CA ALA A 207 -16.75 11.91 0.99
C ALA A 207 -15.82 13.13 0.97
N THR A 208 -16.08 14.17 1.77
CA THR A 208 -15.19 15.34 1.84
C THR A 208 -13.80 14.99 2.35
N SER A 209 -13.71 14.12 3.36
CA SER A 209 -12.45 13.66 3.93
C SER A 209 -11.65 12.89 2.87
N ALA A 210 -12.27 11.91 2.21
CA ALA A 210 -11.61 11.13 1.16
C ALA A 210 -11.14 12.00 -0.03
N LEU A 211 -11.94 12.97 -0.46
CA LEU A 211 -11.58 13.85 -1.59
C LEU A 211 -10.48 14.85 -1.26
N HIS A 212 -10.35 15.25 0.01
CA HIS A 212 -9.28 16.15 0.45
C HIS A 212 -8.04 15.40 0.92
N ASP A 213 -8.16 14.10 1.19
CA ASP A 213 -7.04 13.30 1.61
C ASP A 213 -6.17 12.93 0.40
N SER A 214 -5.03 13.61 0.31
CA SER A 214 -4.01 13.31 -0.71
C SER A 214 -3.62 11.83 -0.71
N ARG A 215 -3.72 11.12 0.42
CA ARG A 215 -3.42 9.70 0.55
C ARG A 215 -4.35 8.85 -0.31
N VAL A 216 -5.66 9.08 -0.22
CA VAL A 216 -6.70 8.34 -0.97
C VAL A 216 -6.45 8.43 -2.48
N TRP A 217 -6.36 9.64 -3.00
CA TRP A 217 -6.17 9.86 -4.44
C TRP A 217 -4.87 9.31 -4.96
N SER A 218 -3.84 9.45 -4.15
CA SER A 218 -2.53 9.06 -4.58
C SER A 218 -2.40 7.53 -4.58
N SER A 219 -2.93 6.83 -3.57
CA SER A 219 -3.07 5.37 -3.56
C SER A 219 -3.95 4.89 -4.70
N LEU A 220 -5.09 5.55 -4.95
CA LEU A 220 -5.96 5.24 -6.08
C LEU A 220 -5.21 5.32 -7.42
N ILE A 221 -4.51 6.43 -7.70
CA ILE A 221 -3.77 6.61 -8.96
C ILE A 221 -2.67 5.56 -9.10
N LEU A 222 -1.88 5.31 -8.05
CA LEU A 222 -0.77 4.37 -8.15
C LEU A 222 -1.23 2.91 -8.20
N ILE A 223 -2.26 2.52 -7.45
CA ILE A 223 -2.85 1.18 -7.50
C ILE A 223 -3.50 0.96 -8.88
N SER A 224 -4.21 1.96 -9.41
CA SER A 224 -4.81 1.89 -10.75
C SER A 224 -3.74 1.77 -11.85
N ALA A 225 -2.66 2.55 -11.74
CA ALA A 225 -1.54 2.48 -12.68
C ALA A 225 -0.82 1.12 -12.61
N PHE A 226 -0.57 0.62 -11.40
CA PHE A 226 0.01 -0.71 -11.17
C PHE A 226 -0.87 -1.82 -11.73
N ALA A 227 -2.14 -1.85 -11.33
CA ALA A 227 -3.11 -2.84 -11.78
C ALA A 227 -3.32 -2.78 -13.30
N GLY A 228 -3.35 -1.58 -13.88
CA GLY A 228 -3.44 -1.38 -15.33
C GLY A 228 -2.21 -1.92 -16.07
N LEU A 229 -0.99 -1.60 -15.62
CA LEU A 229 0.25 -2.09 -16.23
C LEU A 229 0.35 -3.63 -16.15
N LEU A 230 -0.02 -4.21 -15.02
CA LEU A 230 0.04 -5.66 -14.85
C LEU A 230 -1.04 -6.37 -15.66
N SER A 231 -2.26 -5.82 -15.66
CA SER A 231 -3.34 -6.29 -16.53
C SER A 231 -2.93 -6.21 -17.99
N TRP A 232 -2.16 -5.20 -18.39
CA TRP A 232 -1.70 -5.04 -19.77
C TRP A 232 -0.72 -6.13 -20.16
N ALA A 233 0.25 -6.41 -19.30
CA ALA A 233 1.21 -7.47 -19.53
C ALA A 233 0.53 -8.85 -19.68
N ILE A 234 -0.45 -9.13 -18.84
CA ILE A 234 -1.15 -10.42 -18.79
C ILE A 234 -2.19 -10.55 -19.91
N ALA A 235 -2.93 -9.48 -20.20
CA ALA A 235 -3.90 -9.50 -21.29
C ALA A 235 -3.24 -9.63 -22.67
N LYS A 236 -1.99 -9.12 -22.82
CA LYS A 236 -1.19 -9.35 -24.02
C LYS A 236 -0.87 -10.84 -24.26
N GLU A 237 -0.84 -11.64 -23.20
CA GLU A 237 -0.65 -13.10 -23.25
C GLU A 237 -1.98 -13.86 -23.41
N GLY A 238 -3.09 -13.16 -23.64
CA GLY A 238 -4.42 -13.74 -23.86
C GLY A 238 -5.17 -14.13 -22.58
N VAL A 239 -4.66 -13.74 -21.41
CA VAL A 239 -5.26 -14.09 -20.12
C VAL A 239 -6.16 -12.98 -19.58
N SER A 240 -7.27 -13.40 -18.97
CA SER A 240 -8.26 -12.51 -18.37
C SER A 240 -7.70 -11.74 -17.17
N PRO A 241 -7.74 -10.39 -17.16
CA PRO A 241 -7.24 -9.56 -16.07
C PRO A 241 -8.21 -9.47 -14.87
N LEU A 242 -9.21 -10.36 -14.78
CA LEU A 242 -10.25 -10.38 -13.75
C LEU A 242 -9.68 -10.40 -12.32
N ILE A 243 -8.54 -11.06 -12.16
CA ILE A 243 -7.77 -11.13 -10.91
C ILE A 243 -7.29 -9.76 -10.45
N PHE A 244 -6.89 -8.90 -11.38
CA PHE A 244 -6.40 -7.55 -11.05
C PHE A 244 -7.54 -6.60 -10.74
N ILE A 245 -8.73 -6.85 -11.26
CA ILE A 245 -9.95 -6.17 -10.82
C ILE A 245 -10.19 -6.49 -9.32
N ALA A 246 -10.09 -7.75 -8.93
CA ALA A 246 -10.22 -8.16 -7.53
C ALA A 246 -9.08 -7.64 -6.64
N LEU A 247 -7.83 -7.67 -7.09
CA LEU A 247 -6.68 -7.16 -6.32
C LEU A 247 -6.70 -5.64 -6.14
N THR A 248 -7.14 -4.89 -7.16
CA THR A 248 -7.33 -3.43 -7.05
C THR A 248 -8.34 -3.13 -5.96
N VAL A 249 -9.44 -3.88 -5.90
CA VAL A 249 -10.49 -3.76 -4.89
C VAL A 249 -9.98 -4.07 -3.49
N VAL A 250 -9.25 -5.18 -3.33
CA VAL A 250 -8.73 -5.63 -2.03
C VAL A 250 -7.66 -4.66 -1.50
N ASN A 251 -6.75 -4.21 -2.35
CA ASN A 251 -5.65 -3.33 -1.93
C ASN A 251 -6.15 -1.89 -1.65
N THR A 252 -7.20 -1.46 -2.34
CA THR A 252 -7.84 -0.16 -2.06
C THR A 252 -8.58 -0.20 -0.72
N ALA A 253 -9.20 -1.34 -0.35
CA ALA A 253 -9.83 -1.55 0.95
C ALA A 253 -8.84 -1.61 2.13
N GLN A 254 -7.60 -2.04 1.89
CA GLN A 254 -6.53 -2.00 2.90
C GLN A 254 -5.93 -0.61 3.06
N THR A 255 -6.04 0.21 2.02
CA THR A 255 -5.57 1.60 1.98
C THR A 255 -6.70 2.60 2.27
N THR A 256 -7.92 2.17 2.64
CA THR A 256 -8.99 3.10 3.04
C THR A 256 -8.56 3.89 4.28
N VAL A 257 -8.10 5.09 3.94
CA VAL A 257 -7.56 6.14 4.80
C VAL A 257 -8.55 6.58 5.89
N LEU A 258 -9.84 6.25 5.73
CA LEU A 258 -10.91 6.55 6.68
C LEU A 258 -10.72 5.81 8.01
N SER A 259 -10.23 4.56 7.99
CA SER A 259 -9.99 3.74 9.20
C SER A 259 -8.80 4.17 10.06
N ARG A 260 -7.87 4.92 9.46
CA ARG A 260 -6.64 5.39 10.12
C ARG A 260 -6.69 6.87 10.50
N ASN A 261 -7.75 7.60 10.15
CA ASN A 261 -7.88 9.01 10.53
C ASN A 261 -8.62 9.12 11.88
N PRO A 262 -7.96 9.56 12.97
CA PRO A 262 -8.61 9.70 14.27
C PRO A 262 -9.82 10.65 14.25
N GLN A 263 -9.87 11.61 13.33
CA GLN A 263 -11.01 12.50 13.16
C GLN A 263 -12.27 11.77 12.63
N THR A 264 -12.09 10.71 11.85
CA THR A 264 -13.19 9.86 11.39
C THR A 264 -13.84 9.15 12.57
N ARG A 265 -13.02 8.69 13.54
CA ARG A 265 -13.50 8.04 14.76
C ARG A 265 -14.29 9.02 15.63
N GLU A 266 -13.74 10.20 15.87
CA GLU A 266 -14.44 11.25 16.62
C GLU A 266 -15.76 11.60 15.95
N HIS A 267 -15.79 11.69 14.62
CA HIS A 267 -17.03 11.96 13.90
C HIS A 267 -18.08 10.85 14.08
N ILE A 268 -17.69 9.57 13.98
CA ILE A 268 -18.60 8.43 14.19
C ILE A 268 -19.19 8.48 15.61
N VAL A 269 -18.35 8.74 16.62
CA VAL A 269 -18.78 8.85 18.03
C VAL A 269 -19.74 10.03 18.22
N LEU A 270 -19.43 11.18 17.63
CA LEU A 270 -20.23 12.40 17.75
C LEU A 270 -21.58 12.30 17.02
N VAL A 271 -21.66 11.57 15.91
CA VAL A 271 -22.91 11.34 15.17
C VAL A 271 -23.83 10.35 15.91
N GLY A 272 -23.27 9.40 16.66
CA GLY A 272 -24.03 8.45 17.47
C GLY A 272 -24.82 7.40 16.67
N ASP A 273 -24.71 7.39 15.33
CA ASP A 273 -25.39 6.46 14.43
C ASP A 273 -24.37 5.68 13.59
N ALA A 274 -23.80 4.64 14.20
CA ALA A 274 -22.78 3.80 13.58
C ALA A 274 -23.28 3.12 12.29
N ARG A 275 -24.57 2.79 12.20
CA ARG A 275 -25.13 2.12 11.01
C ARG A 275 -25.16 3.07 9.81
N ARG A 276 -25.63 4.29 10.01
CA ARG A 276 -25.67 5.30 8.96
C ARG A 276 -24.27 5.75 8.55
N SER A 277 -23.37 5.93 9.52
CA SER A 277 -21.96 6.21 9.24
C SER A 277 -21.29 5.08 8.45
N GLY A 278 -21.63 3.82 8.73
CA GLY A 278 -21.11 2.67 7.99
C GLY A 278 -21.60 2.59 6.55
N LEU A 279 -22.88 2.90 6.31
CA LEU A 279 -23.41 3.00 4.95
C LEU A 279 -22.74 4.13 4.17
N MET A 280 -22.60 5.32 4.76
CA MET A 280 -21.93 6.46 4.13
C MET A 280 -20.45 6.19 3.83
N SER A 281 -19.74 5.47 4.71
CA SER A 281 -18.36 5.02 4.46
C SER A 281 -18.30 3.99 3.33
N ALA A 282 -19.19 2.99 3.34
CA ALA A 282 -19.26 1.97 2.30
C ALA A 282 -19.55 2.56 0.91
N GLU A 283 -20.44 3.55 0.80
CA GLU A 283 -20.74 4.26 -0.46
C GLU A 283 -19.50 4.95 -1.03
N VAL A 284 -18.73 5.64 -0.18
CA VAL A 284 -17.50 6.32 -0.59
C VAL A 284 -16.43 5.31 -1.00
N ASN A 285 -16.27 4.22 -0.25
CA ASN A 285 -15.33 3.16 -0.59
C ASN A 285 -15.70 2.47 -1.92
N LEU A 286 -16.99 2.20 -2.14
CA LEU A 286 -17.48 1.61 -3.39
C LEU A 286 -17.17 2.52 -4.59
N ALA A 287 -17.38 3.83 -4.46
CA ALA A 287 -17.08 4.78 -5.53
C ALA A 287 -15.58 4.81 -5.85
N ILE A 288 -14.72 4.81 -4.82
CA ILE A 288 -13.26 4.76 -4.99
C ILE A 288 -12.86 3.44 -5.66
N PHE A 289 -13.43 2.30 -5.25
CA PHE A 289 -13.14 0.99 -5.84
C PHE A 289 -13.56 0.90 -7.30
N ALA A 290 -14.75 1.43 -7.63
CA ALA A 290 -15.25 1.48 -9.00
C ALA A 290 -14.36 2.33 -9.91
N VAL A 291 -13.85 3.46 -9.40
CA VAL A 291 -12.89 4.28 -10.16
C VAL A 291 -11.56 3.55 -10.33
N GLY A 292 -11.06 2.89 -9.28
CA GLY A 292 -9.80 2.17 -9.32
C GLY A 292 -9.81 0.98 -10.29
N SER A 293 -10.95 0.30 -10.40
CA SER A 293 -11.11 -0.85 -11.31
C SER A 293 -11.22 -0.45 -12.79
N LEU A 294 -11.42 0.84 -13.13
CA LEU A 294 -11.52 1.29 -14.52
C LEU A 294 -10.25 0.99 -15.31
N ALA A 295 -9.06 1.11 -14.70
CA ALA A 295 -7.80 0.84 -15.39
C ALA A 295 -7.68 -0.64 -15.83
N PRO A 296 -7.77 -1.64 -14.94
CA PRO A 296 -7.73 -3.05 -15.36
C PRO A 296 -8.92 -3.45 -16.26
N LEU A 297 -10.11 -2.89 -16.04
CA LEU A 297 -11.28 -3.10 -16.91
C LEU A 297 -11.04 -2.60 -18.35
N SER A 298 -10.50 -1.39 -18.50
CA SER A 298 -10.22 -0.79 -19.81
C SER A 298 -9.21 -1.63 -20.59
N VAL A 299 -8.20 -2.17 -19.91
CA VAL A 299 -7.19 -3.05 -20.50
C VAL A 299 -7.81 -4.38 -20.96
N GLY A 300 -8.62 -5.02 -20.12
CA GLY A 300 -9.24 -6.29 -20.49
C GLY A 300 -10.29 -6.16 -21.60
N LEU A 301 -10.97 -5.02 -21.68
CA LEU A 301 -11.84 -4.69 -22.81
C LEU A 301 -11.04 -4.46 -24.10
N TYR A 302 -9.92 -3.75 -24.03
CA TYR A 302 -9.07 -3.47 -25.19
C TYR A 302 -8.50 -4.75 -25.84
N PHE A 303 -8.11 -5.74 -25.03
CA PHE A 303 -7.63 -7.03 -25.52
C PHE A 303 -8.74 -8.07 -25.73
N GLU A 304 -10.01 -7.71 -25.55
CA GLU A 304 -11.16 -8.63 -25.65
C GLU A 304 -11.06 -9.86 -24.74
N THR A 305 -10.31 -9.76 -23.63
CA THR A 305 -10.14 -10.84 -22.64
C THR A 305 -11.21 -10.79 -21.53
N LEU A 306 -12.06 -9.76 -21.53
CA LEU A 306 -13.18 -9.60 -20.62
C LEU A 306 -14.53 -9.57 -21.36
N ASN A 307 -15.47 -10.38 -20.88
CA ASN A 307 -16.87 -10.34 -21.28
C ASN A 307 -17.71 -9.57 -20.24
N TRP A 308 -18.92 -9.16 -20.61
CA TRP A 308 -19.86 -8.45 -19.73
C TRP A 308 -20.08 -9.13 -18.37
N TRP A 309 -20.06 -10.46 -18.34
CA TRP A 309 -20.18 -11.22 -17.10
C TRP A 309 -19.03 -10.96 -16.12
N HIS A 310 -17.81 -10.83 -16.63
CA HIS A 310 -16.62 -10.56 -15.81
C HIS A 310 -16.68 -9.16 -15.16
N ILE A 311 -17.28 -8.19 -15.86
CA ILE A 311 -17.50 -6.84 -15.33
C ILE A 311 -18.50 -6.87 -14.18
N ILE A 312 -19.61 -7.61 -14.35
CA ILE A 312 -20.65 -7.76 -13.31
C ILE A 312 -20.05 -8.43 -12.06
N VAL A 313 -19.32 -9.53 -12.24
CA VAL A 313 -18.64 -10.22 -11.13
C VAL A 313 -17.64 -9.29 -10.43
N GLY A 314 -16.86 -8.52 -11.19
CA GLY A 314 -15.95 -7.51 -10.65
C GLY A 314 -16.67 -6.47 -9.77
N PHE A 315 -17.80 -5.93 -10.25
CA PHE A 315 -18.61 -4.99 -9.46
C PHE A 315 -19.20 -5.61 -8.20
N VAL A 316 -19.65 -6.86 -8.24
CA VAL A 316 -20.15 -7.58 -7.06
C VAL A 316 -19.04 -7.75 -6.03
N LEU A 317 -17.83 -8.12 -6.48
CA LEU A 317 -16.66 -8.22 -5.60
C LEU A 317 -16.29 -6.85 -5.00
N CYS A 318 -16.35 -5.76 -5.78
CA CYS A 318 -16.20 -4.38 -5.26
C CYS A 318 -17.18 -4.09 -4.13
N ALA A 319 -18.46 -4.43 -4.33
CA ALA A 319 -19.52 -4.19 -3.35
C ALA A 319 -19.28 -5.00 -2.06
N ILE A 320 -18.97 -6.29 -2.18
CA ILE A 320 -18.66 -7.16 -1.03
C ILE A 320 -17.46 -6.60 -0.25
N ALA A 321 -16.40 -6.20 -0.95
CA ALA A 321 -15.22 -5.63 -0.31
C ALA A 321 -15.50 -4.27 0.37
N ALA A 322 -16.30 -3.40 -0.24
CA ALA A 322 -16.67 -2.10 0.33
C ALA A 322 -17.49 -2.27 1.61
N CYS A 323 -18.49 -3.17 1.57
CA CYS A 323 -19.29 -3.50 2.73
C CYS A 323 -18.47 -4.21 3.82
N GLY A 324 -17.61 -5.16 3.43
CA GLY A 324 -16.72 -5.87 4.36
C GLY A 324 -15.71 -4.95 5.04
N SER A 325 -15.10 -4.02 4.29
CA SER A 325 -14.17 -3.02 4.81
C SER A 325 -14.85 -2.10 5.81
N ALA A 326 -16.01 -1.54 5.45
CA ALA A 326 -16.80 -0.72 6.38
C ALA A 326 -17.18 -1.54 7.62
N TRP A 327 -17.72 -2.76 7.45
CA TRP A 327 -18.11 -3.62 8.57
C TRP A 327 -16.95 -3.93 9.53
N LEU A 328 -15.76 -4.25 9.01
CA LEU A 328 -14.57 -4.48 9.83
C LEU A 328 -14.17 -3.23 10.63
N GLU A 329 -14.29 -2.05 10.03
CA GLU A 329 -14.02 -0.76 10.67
C GLU A 329 -14.94 -0.48 11.87
N PHE A 330 -16.23 -0.84 11.77
CA PHE A 330 -17.19 -0.68 12.87
C PHE A 330 -17.17 -1.81 13.90
N LYS A 331 -16.87 -3.05 13.47
CA LYS A 331 -16.87 -4.22 14.38
C LYS A 331 -15.61 -4.31 15.23
N TYR A 332 -14.47 -3.95 14.67
CA TYR A 332 -13.17 -3.96 15.35
C TYR A 332 -12.62 -2.54 15.40
N PRO A 333 -13.23 -1.66 16.21
CA PRO A 333 -12.78 -0.29 16.30
C PRO A 333 -11.32 -0.26 16.80
N PRO A 334 -10.49 0.61 16.19
CA PRO A 334 -9.14 0.98 16.60
C PRO A 334 -8.80 0.99 18.09
#